data_AF-A0A1F1C4S6-F1
#
_entry.id   AF-A0A1F1C4S6-F1
#
_cell.length_a   1.000
_cell.length_b   1.000
_cell.length_c   1.000
_cell.angle_alpha   90.00
_cell.angle_beta   90.00
_cell.angle_gamma   90.00
#
_symmetry.space_group_name_H-M   'P 1'
#
loop_
_entity.id
_entity.type
_entity.pdbx_description
1 polymer ?
#
loop_
_entity_poly.entity_id
_entity_poly.type
_entity_poly.pdbx_seq_one_letter_code
_entity_poly.pdbx_strand_id
1 'polypeptide(L)'
;MEKPYSNLKLAERGAIISILAYLLLSSVKLATGHLLHSSSLVADGFNNLSDIISNAALLIGIRLARQPADRDHKFGHWKIEDLASLVTSIIMFYVGFDVLRDTLQKIFSNETVSIDPLGAGVGVVSALVMLGVYFYNLRLAKRAKSKALKAAAKDNLSDVVTSLGTSIAIAASAFNYPIVDKIVAIIITFFILKTAYDIFMESSFSLSDGFDDSLLEDYEKAILKLPKIARVKYQRGRTYGSNIYLDVVLEMNPDLSVYESHAITEEVENLLKEEFGVFDIDVHVEPSSIPEDELIENVEKKLLTYEKRLYAKQEFDTLLADNYTLIDDTGHEHNKAELIEALANDQVQFQNFELESISQKTKLIRYELDGQIHTSLWRRHETWQKIFHQITNKTD
;
A
#
# COMPACT_ATOMS: atom_id res chain seq x y z
N MET A 1 5.41 -15.83 -2.47
CA MET A 1 5.86 -15.14 -3.70
C MET A 1 5.24 -15.63 -5.03
N GLU A 2 4.53 -16.77 -5.10
CA GLU A 2 4.00 -17.27 -6.41
C GLU A 2 2.76 -16.54 -6.96
N LYS A 3 1.92 -15.96 -6.09
CA LYS A 3 0.63 -15.36 -6.49
C LYS A 3 0.76 -14.20 -7.50
N PRO A 4 1.68 -13.21 -7.35
CA PRO A 4 1.77 -12.08 -8.29
C PRO A 4 2.18 -12.50 -9.70
N TYR A 5 3.14 -13.42 -9.85
CA TYR A 5 3.54 -13.92 -11.17
C TYR A 5 2.42 -14.75 -11.84
N SER A 6 1.65 -15.49 -11.05
CA SER A 6 0.47 -16.20 -11.55
C SER A 6 -0.61 -15.24 -12.05
N ASN A 7 -0.76 -14.08 -11.41
CA ASN A 7 -1.69 -13.03 -11.83
C ASN A 7 -1.30 -12.41 -13.17
N LEU A 8 -0.02 -12.12 -13.41
CA LEU A 8 0.45 -11.63 -14.71
C LEU A 8 0.27 -12.68 -15.82
N LYS A 9 0.45 -13.97 -15.52
CA LYS A 9 0.12 -15.06 -16.47
C LYS A 9 -1.36 -15.10 -16.82
N LEU A 10 -2.24 -14.84 -15.84
CA LEU A 10 -3.67 -14.70 -16.09
C LEU A 10 -3.96 -13.46 -16.94
N ALA A 11 -3.31 -12.32 -16.65
CA ALA A 11 -3.47 -11.09 -17.42
C ALA A 11 -3.05 -11.28 -18.90
N GLU A 12 -1.94 -11.96 -19.14
CA GLU A 12 -1.44 -12.30 -20.48
C GLU A 12 -2.50 -13.06 -21.31
N ARG A 13 -3.23 -14.01 -20.71
CA ARG A 13 -4.28 -14.75 -21.41
C ARG A 13 -5.39 -13.83 -21.92
N GLY A 14 -5.77 -12.82 -21.13
CA GLY A 14 -6.79 -11.86 -21.53
C GLY A 14 -6.36 -11.00 -22.71
N ALA A 15 -5.10 -10.52 -22.69
CA ALA A 15 -4.54 -9.77 -23.81
C ALA A 15 -4.47 -10.61 -25.10
N ILE A 16 -4.06 -11.89 -25.00
CA ILE A 16 -4.05 -12.81 -26.15
C ILE A 16 -5.46 -13.01 -26.71
N ILE A 17 -6.47 -13.17 -25.85
CA ILE A 17 -7.86 -13.33 -26.29
C ILE A 17 -8.36 -12.06 -27.01
N SER A 18 -8.04 -10.85 -26.51
CA SER A 18 -8.32 -9.61 -27.24
C SER A 18 -7.68 -9.60 -28.62
N ILE A 19 -6.38 -9.90 -28.72
CA ILE A 19 -5.65 -9.91 -30.00
C ILE A 19 -6.30 -10.89 -30.99
N LEU A 20 -6.63 -12.10 -30.54
CA LEU A 20 -7.27 -13.10 -31.39
C LEU A 20 -8.67 -12.67 -31.84
N ALA A 21 -9.44 -12.04 -30.96
CA ALA A 21 -10.76 -11.50 -31.30
C ALA A 21 -10.65 -10.38 -32.34
N TYR A 22 -9.74 -9.41 -32.15
CA TYR A 22 -9.52 -8.34 -33.10
C TYR A 22 -9.01 -8.84 -34.46
N LEU A 23 -8.09 -9.81 -34.47
CA LEU A 23 -7.62 -10.44 -35.71
C LEU A 23 -8.76 -11.12 -36.47
N LEU A 24 -9.62 -11.87 -35.76
CA LEU A 24 -10.77 -12.53 -36.36
C LEU A 24 -11.76 -11.50 -36.91
N LEU A 25 -12.14 -10.50 -36.12
CA LEU A 25 -13.09 -9.46 -36.51
C LEU A 25 -12.56 -8.63 -37.68
N SER A 26 -11.30 -8.18 -37.63
CA SER A 26 -10.66 -7.43 -38.72
C SER A 26 -10.64 -8.25 -40.01
N SER A 27 -10.26 -9.54 -39.94
CA SER A 27 -10.25 -10.43 -41.10
C SER A 27 -11.65 -10.61 -41.71
N VAL A 28 -12.67 -10.81 -40.87
CA VAL A 28 -14.07 -10.94 -41.31
C VAL A 28 -14.56 -9.64 -41.93
N LYS A 29 -14.35 -8.49 -41.26
CA LYS A 29 -14.77 -7.15 -41.74
C LYS A 29 -14.09 -6.81 -43.07
N LEU A 30 -12.79 -7.04 -43.22
CA LEU A 30 -12.07 -6.77 -44.47
C LEU A 30 -12.54 -7.69 -45.60
N ALA A 31 -12.67 -9.00 -45.34
CA ALA A 31 -13.11 -9.96 -46.36
C ALA A 31 -14.53 -9.66 -46.84
N THR A 32 -15.47 -9.46 -45.90
CA THR A 32 -16.86 -9.12 -46.24
C THR A 32 -16.98 -7.72 -46.84
N GLY A 33 -16.17 -6.76 -46.40
CA GLY A 33 -16.13 -5.41 -46.96
C GLY A 33 -15.69 -5.41 -48.42
N HIS A 34 -14.67 -6.19 -48.77
CA HIS A 34 -14.24 -6.34 -50.17
C HIS A 34 -15.25 -7.10 -51.03
N LEU A 35 -15.82 -8.20 -50.52
CA LEU A 35 -16.80 -9.02 -51.25
C LEU A 35 -18.13 -8.27 -51.49
N LEU A 36 -18.53 -7.43 -50.54
CA LEU A 36 -19.80 -6.70 -50.57
C LEU A 36 -19.65 -5.25 -51.01
N HIS A 37 -18.43 -4.84 -51.41
CA HIS A 37 -18.08 -3.47 -51.80
C HIS A 37 -18.48 -2.40 -50.76
N SER A 38 -18.36 -2.74 -49.47
CA SER A 38 -18.63 -1.82 -48.36
C SER A 38 -17.35 -1.09 -47.93
N SER A 39 -17.28 0.21 -48.26
CA SER A 39 -16.20 1.08 -47.80
C SER A 39 -16.23 1.29 -46.28
N SER A 40 -17.41 1.29 -45.66
CA SER A 40 -17.56 1.45 -44.20
C SER A 40 -16.96 0.26 -43.45
N LEU A 41 -17.17 -0.95 -43.94
CA LEU A 41 -16.68 -2.17 -43.29
C LEU A 41 -15.18 -2.36 -43.49
N VAL A 42 -14.63 -1.94 -44.63
CA VAL A 42 -13.18 -1.93 -44.86
C VAL A 42 -12.49 -0.95 -43.92
N ALA A 43 -13.01 0.27 -43.77
CA ALA A 43 -12.46 1.27 -42.86
C ALA A 43 -12.48 0.78 -41.40
N ASP A 44 -13.60 0.20 -40.97
CA ASP A 44 -13.76 -0.38 -39.64
C ASP A 44 -12.81 -1.58 -39.40
N GLY A 45 -12.59 -2.41 -40.43
CA GLY A 45 -11.61 -3.50 -40.38
C GLY A 45 -10.16 -3.02 -40.20
N PHE A 46 -9.79 -1.88 -40.80
CA PHE A 46 -8.48 -1.25 -40.59
C PHE A 46 -8.36 -0.57 -39.23
N ASN A 47 -9.44 0.00 -38.68
CA ASN A 47 -9.42 0.56 -37.33
C ASN A 47 -9.09 -0.52 -36.28
N ASN A 48 -9.70 -1.70 -36.39
CA ASN A 48 -9.37 -2.85 -35.55
C ASN A 48 -7.88 -3.28 -35.62
N LEU A 49 -7.10 -2.85 -36.63
CA LEU A 49 -5.65 -3.09 -36.70
C LEU A 49 -4.87 -2.27 -35.67
N SER A 50 -5.29 -1.02 -35.43
CA SER A 50 -4.70 -0.17 -34.39
C SER A 50 -4.89 -0.81 -33.01
N ASP A 51 -6.03 -1.44 -32.76
CA ASP A 51 -6.33 -2.15 -31.51
C ASP A 51 -5.45 -3.39 -31.33
N ILE A 52 -5.14 -4.10 -32.42
CA ILE A 52 -4.17 -5.22 -32.39
C ILE A 52 -2.80 -4.71 -31.96
N ILE A 53 -2.34 -3.58 -32.51
CA ILE A 53 -1.04 -2.98 -32.16
C ILE A 53 -1.03 -2.56 -30.67
N SER A 54 -2.08 -1.89 -30.21
CA SER A 54 -2.25 -1.51 -28.79
C SER A 54 -2.20 -2.71 -27.85
N ASN A 55 -2.93 -3.78 -28.17
CA ASN A 55 -2.96 -5.00 -27.36
C ASN A 55 -1.65 -5.79 -27.45
N ALA A 56 -0.93 -5.73 -28.57
CA ALA A 56 0.40 -6.32 -28.70
C ALA A 56 1.43 -5.59 -27.82
N ALA A 57 1.42 -4.25 -27.83
CA ALA A 57 2.27 -3.45 -26.94
C ALA A 57 1.98 -3.77 -25.47
N LEU A 58 0.70 -3.90 -25.11
CA LEU A 58 0.28 -4.31 -23.77
C LEU A 58 0.78 -5.71 -23.39
N LEU A 59 0.65 -6.68 -24.30
CA LEU A 59 1.11 -8.05 -24.09
C LEU A 59 2.62 -8.12 -23.86
N ILE A 60 3.39 -7.36 -24.63
CA ILE A 60 4.84 -7.24 -24.44
C ILE A 60 5.13 -6.65 -23.06
N GLY A 61 4.42 -5.57 -22.68
CA GLY A 61 4.51 -4.96 -21.36
C GLY A 61 4.28 -5.93 -20.21
N ILE A 62 3.20 -6.71 -20.27
CA ILE A 62 2.87 -7.73 -19.26
C ILE A 62 3.97 -8.81 -19.18
N ARG A 63 4.53 -9.22 -20.32
CA ARG A 63 5.62 -10.22 -20.35
C ARG A 63 6.90 -9.68 -19.73
N LEU A 64 7.25 -8.43 -20.00
CA LEU A 64 8.40 -7.76 -19.41
C LEU A 64 8.19 -7.54 -17.91
N ALA A 65 6.99 -7.12 -17.49
CA ALA A 65 6.67 -6.92 -16.08
C ALA A 65 6.76 -8.20 -15.24
N ARG A 66 6.58 -9.37 -15.88
CA ARG A 66 6.71 -10.69 -15.24
C ARG A 66 8.16 -11.11 -15.04
N GLN A 67 9.14 -10.39 -15.56
CA GLN A 67 10.55 -10.73 -15.33
C GLN A 67 10.88 -10.57 -13.84
N PRO A 68 11.60 -11.54 -13.23
CA PRO A 68 12.03 -11.42 -11.84
C PRO A 68 12.98 -10.24 -11.66
N ALA A 69 13.25 -9.90 -10.40
CA ALA A 69 14.28 -8.91 -10.07
C ALA A 69 15.64 -9.33 -10.63
N ASP A 70 16.38 -8.35 -11.16
CA ASP A 70 17.72 -8.56 -11.69
C ASP A 70 18.73 -7.56 -11.08
N ARG A 71 19.88 -7.37 -11.72
CA ARG A 71 20.92 -6.48 -11.18
C ARG A 71 20.54 -5.00 -11.27
N ASP A 72 19.81 -4.62 -12.32
CA ASP A 72 19.46 -3.24 -12.61
C ASP A 72 18.06 -2.89 -12.05
N HIS A 73 17.22 -3.91 -11.83
CA HIS A 73 15.85 -3.81 -11.31
C HIS A 73 15.68 -4.65 -10.04
N LYS A 74 16.19 -4.15 -8.91
CA LYS A 74 16.17 -4.85 -7.61
C LYS A 74 14.77 -5.15 -7.06
N PHE A 75 13.80 -4.30 -7.38
CA PHE A 75 12.40 -4.49 -6.99
C PHE A 75 11.59 -5.28 -8.01
N GLY A 76 12.21 -5.74 -9.11
CA GLY A 76 11.54 -6.38 -10.23
C GLY A 76 11.01 -5.39 -11.27
N HIS A 77 10.38 -5.95 -12.31
CA HIS A 77 9.97 -5.22 -13.50
C HIS A 77 8.51 -4.74 -13.47
N TRP A 78 7.85 -4.81 -12.31
CA TRP A 78 6.40 -4.61 -12.17
C TRP A 78 5.89 -3.27 -12.74
N LYS A 79 6.66 -2.17 -12.62
CA LYS A 79 6.29 -0.85 -13.17
C LYS A 79 6.13 -0.84 -14.70
N ILE A 80 6.68 -1.83 -15.41
CA ILE A 80 6.51 -1.94 -16.86
C ILE A 80 5.04 -2.18 -17.23
N GLU A 81 4.23 -2.78 -16.35
CA GLU A 81 2.79 -2.91 -16.57
C GLU A 81 2.10 -1.55 -16.66
N ASP A 82 2.42 -0.62 -15.75
CA ASP A 82 1.89 0.74 -15.74
C ASP A 82 2.40 1.53 -16.95
N LEU A 83 3.67 1.34 -17.33
CA LEU A 83 4.24 1.94 -18.54
C LEU A 83 3.53 1.45 -19.81
N ALA A 84 3.23 0.16 -19.91
CA ALA A 84 2.50 -0.39 -21.04
C ALA A 84 1.08 0.18 -21.12
N SER A 85 0.40 0.31 -19.98
CA SER A 85 -0.91 0.96 -19.88
C SER A 85 -0.86 2.43 -20.32
N LEU A 86 0.20 3.15 -19.94
CA LEU A 86 0.45 4.51 -20.38
C LEU A 86 0.63 4.59 -21.90
N VAL A 87 1.47 3.73 -22.48
CA VAL A 87 1.67 3.66 -23.94
C VAL A 87 0.36 3.36 -24.67
N THR A 88 -0.43 2.39 -24.20
CA THR A 88 -1.75 2.07 -24.76
C THR A 88 -2.68 3.30 -24.72
N SER A 89 -2.72 4.04 -23.61
CA SER A 89 -3.56 5.25 -23.55
C SER A 89 -3.12 6.35 -24.52
N ILE A 90 -1.83 6.48 -24.81
CA ILE A 90 -1.33 7.41 -25.84
C ILE A 90 -1.78 6.98 -27.24
N ILE A 91 -1.74 5.67 -27.55
CA ILE A 91 -2.26 5.16 -28.82
C ILE A 91 -3.78 5.41 -28.91
N MET A 92 -4.52 5.18 -27.83
CA MET A 92 -5.96 5.48 -27.77
C MET A 92 -6.26 6.97 -27.96
N PHE A 93 -5.44 7.86 -27.41
CA PHE A 93 -5.58 9.31 -27.67
C PHE A 93 -5.40 9.62 -29.14
N TYR A 94 -4.36 9.07 -29.78
CA TYR A 94 -4.12 9.26 -31.21
C TYR A 94 -5.33 8.82 -32.04
N VAL A 95 -5.85 7.60 -31.79
CA VAL A 95 -7.06 7.09 -32.46
C VAL A 95 -8.27 7.98 -32.17
N GLY A 96 -8.47 8.39 -30.91
CA GLY A 96 -9.57 9.28 -30.53
C GLY A 96 -9.50 10.65 -31.20
N PHE A 97 -8.31 11.23 -31.38
CA PHE A 97 -8.13 12.49 -32.11
C PHE A 97 -8.33 12.33 -33.61
N ASP A 98 -7.96 11.19 -34.19
CA ASP A 98 -8.21 10.88 -35.59
C ASP A 98 -9.72 10.76 -35.86
N VAL A 99 -10.45 10.03 -35.00
CA VAL A 99 -11.92 9.94 -35.05
C VAL A 99 -12.58 11.31 -34.84
N LEU A 100 -12.05 12.15 -33.94
CA LEU A 100 -12.53 13.52 -33.75
C LEU A 100 -12.37 14.36 -35.02
N ARG A 101 -11.19 14.30 -35.64
CA ARG A 101 -10.89 15.01 -36.87
C ARG A 101 -11.85 14.58 -37.98
N ASP A 102 -12.03 13.28 -38.18
CA ASP A 102 -12.95 12.73 -39.18
C ASP A 102 -14.40 13.16 -38.92
N THR A 103 -14.82 13.14 -37.65
CA THR A 103 -16.14 13.59 -37.24
C THR A 103 -16.37 15.06 -37.57
N LEU A 104 -15.40 15.93 -37.24
CA LEU A 104 -15.48 17.36 -37.56
C LEU A 104 -15.50 17.59 -39.07
N GLN A 105 -14.66 16.88 -39.83
CA GLN A 105 -14.61 17.00 -41.28
C GLN A 105 -15.95 16.61 -41.92
N LYS A 106 -16.58 15.52 -41.49
CA LYS A 106 -17.92 15.10 -41.94
C LYS A 106 -19.00 16.13 -41.59
N ILE A 107 -18.94 16.72 -40.40
CA ILE A 107 -19.88 17.76 -39.97
C ILE A 107 -19.77 19.01 -40.87
N PHE A 108 -18.54 19.46 -41.20
CA PHE A 108 -18.30 20.67 -42.00
C PHE A 108 -18.52 20.47 -43.51
N SER A 109 -18.17 19.30 -44.05
CA SER A 109 -18.38 18.97 -45.46
C SER A 109 -19.84 18.63 -45.79
N ASN A 110 -20.66 18.42 -44.76
CA ASN A 110 -22.04 17.94 -44.86
C ASN A 110 -22.16 16.62 -45.66
N GLU A 111 -21.09 15.83 -45.68
CA GLU A 111 -21.09 14.47 -46.20
C GLU A 111 -22.05 13.62 -45.37
N THR A 112 -22.91 12.87 -46.06
CA THR A 112 -23.81 11.92 -45.42
C THR A 112 -23.16 10.55 -45.42
N VAL A 113 -23.30 9.81 -44.32
CA VAL A 113 -22.84 8.42 -44.26
C VAL A 113 -23.59 7.61 -45.32
N SER A 114 -22.82 6.94 -46.18
CA SER A 114 -23.37 6.01 -47.18
C SER A 114 -24.26 4.98 -46.48
N ILE A 115 -25.49 4.84 -46.94
CA ILE A 115 -26.42 3.85 -46.40
C ILE A 115 -25.86 2.46 -46.70
N ASP A 116 -25.32 1.80 -45.67
CA ASP A 116 -24.75 0.46 -45.76
C ASP A 116 -25.37 -0.47 -44.71
N PRO A 117 -26.55 -1.05 -44.99
CA PRO A 117 -27.26 -1.90 -44.05
C PRO A 117 -26.49 -3.18 -43.68
N LEU A 118 -25.64 -3.67 -44.60
CA LEU A 118 -24.77 -4.83 -44.36
C LEU A 118 -23.65 -4.44 -43.39
N GLY A 119 -23.06 -3.26 -43.59
CA GLY A 119 -22.12 -2.61 -42.67
C GLY A 119 -22.64 -2.54 -41.24
N ALA A 120 -23.86 -2.01 -41.07
CA ALA A 120 -24.51 -1.92 -39.77
C ALA A 120 -24.76 -3.30 -39.12
N GLY A 121 -25.19 -4.29 -39.89
CA GLY A 121 -25.41 -5.64 -39.38
C GLY A 121 -24.12 -6.30 -38.85
N VAL A 122 -23.03 -6.20 -39.62
CA VAL A 122 -21.72 -6.72 -39.19
C VAL A 122 -21.16 -5.93 -38.01
N GLY A 123 -21.39 -4.62 -37.96
CA GLY A 123 -21.03 -3.77 -36.81
C GLY A 123 -21.70 -4.23 -35.51
N VAL A 124 -23.00 -4.53 -35.54
CA VAL A 124 -23.72 -5.08 -34.38
C VAL A 124 -23.16 -6.43 -33.94
N VAL A 125 -22.90 -7.34 -34.89
CA VAL A 125 -22.31 -8.65 -34.57
C VAL A 125 -20.92 -8.50 -33.95
N SER A 126 -20.10 -7.59 -34.51
CA SER A 126 -18.77 -7.29 -33.99
C SER A 126 -18.83 -6.73 -32.56
N ALA A 127 -19.76 -5.81 -32.31
CA ALA A 127 -20.01 -5.27 -30.97
C ALA A 127 -20.43 -6.36 -29.97
N LEU A 128 -21.27 -7.33 -30.37
CA LEU A 128 -21.66 -8.43 -29.48
C LEU A 128 -20.47 -9.34 -29.12
N VAL A 129 -19.61 -9.64 -30.10
CA VAL A 129 -18.38 -10.41 -29.86
C VAL A 129 -17.48 -9.64 -28.89
N MET A 130 -17.22 -8.37 -29.16
CA MET A 130 -16.35 -7.53 -28.31
C MET A 130 -16.92 -7.28 -26.92
N LEU A 131 -18.25 -7.24 -26.77
CA LEU A 131 -18.90 -7.16 -25.47
C LEU A 131 -18.65 -8.43 -24.64
N GLY A 132 -18.64 -9.60 -25.28
CA GLY A 132 -18.22 -10.86 -24.66
C GLY A 132 -16.76 -10.83 -24.19
N VAL A 133 -15.86 -10.36 -25.06
CA VAL A 133 -14.43 -10.21 -24.73
C VAL A 133 -14.23 -9.19 -23.60
N TYR A 134 -14.94 -8.07 -23.60
CA TYR A 134 -14.94 -7.08 -22.53
C TYR A 134 -15.30 -7.70 -21.19
N PHE A 135 -16.43 -8.40 -21.08
CA PHE A 135 -16.83 -9.00 -19.80
C PHE A 135 -15.84 -10.06 -19.32
N TYR A 136 -15.29 -10.85 -20.24
CA TYR A 136 -14.27 -11.83 -19.92
C TYR A 136 -13.00 -11.15 -19.37
N ASN A 137 -12.48 -10.16 -20.09
CA ASN A 137 -11.26 -9.45 -19.69
C ASN A 137 -11.46 -8.61 -18.44
N LEU A 138 -12.62 -7.99 -18.23
CA LEU A 138 -12.91 -7.24 -17.01
C LEU A 138 -12.90 -8.15 -15.78
N ARG A 139 -13.51 -9.34 -15.88
CA ARG A 139 -13.48 -10.33 -14.79
C ARG A 139 -12.06 -10.81 -14.53
N LEU A 140 -11.29 -11.06 -15.59
CA LEU A 140 -9.92 -11.53 -15.49
C LEU A 140 -8.98 -10.46 -14.94
N ALA A 141 -9.14 -9.20 -15.35
CA ALA A 141 -8.40 -8.05 -14.84
C ALA A 141 -8.61 -7.86 -13.34
N LYS A 142 -9.87 -7.96 -12.88
CA LYS A 142 -10.20 -7.88 -11.45
C LYS A 142 -9.57 -9.03 -10.65
N ARG A 143 -9.59 -10.26 -11.19
CA ARG A 143 -8.97 -11.43 -10.54
C ARG A 143 -7.44 -11.33 -10.49
N ALA A 144 -6.84 -10.87 -11.58
CA ALA A 144 -5.40 -10.68 -11.69
C ALA A 144 -4.90 -9.39 -11.02
N LYS A 145 -5.81 -8.50 -10.58
CA LYS A 145 -5.47 -7.12 -10.14
C LYS A 145 -4.60 -6.36 -11.15
N SER A 146 -4.77 -6.65 -12.44
CA SER A 146 -3.94 -6.10 -13.52
C SER A 146 -4.53 -4.80 -14.06
N LYS A 147 -3.77 -3.71 -13.93
CA LYS A 147 -4.12 -2.39 -14.48
C LYS A 147 -4.03 -2.42 -16.01
N ALA A 148 -3.02 -3.10 -16.56
CA ALA A 148 -2.87 -3.30 -17.99
C ALA A 148 -4.07 -4.01 -18.61
N LEU A 149 -4.48 -5.16 -18.07
CA LEU A 149 -5.62 -5.88 -18.62
C LEU A 149 -6.95 -5.11 -18.41
N LYS A 150 -7.06 -4.33 -17.34
CA LYS A 150 -8.21 -3.44 -17.12
C LYS A 150 -8.27 -2.33 -18.18
N ALA A 151 -7.13 -1.77 -18.58
CA ALA A 151 -7.03 -0.81 -19.68
C ALA A 151 -7.48 -1.46 -21.00
N ALA A 152 -7.01 -2.67 -21.30
CA ALA A 152 -7.46 -3.43 -22.48
C ALA A 152 -8.97 -3.70 -22.48
N ALA A 153 -9.54 -4.02 -21.30
CA ALA A 153 -10.99 -4.21 -21.20
C ALA A 153 -11.75 -2.90 -21.47
N LYS A 154 -11.26 -1.75 -20.97
CA LYS A 154 -11.86 -0.45 -21.27
C LYS A 154 -11.78 -0.12 -22.77
N ASP A 155 -10.66 -0.41 -23.41
CA ASP A 155 -10.47 -0.27 -24.86
C ASP A 155 -11.47 -1.13 -25.66
N ASN A 156 -11.61 -2.41 -25.28
CA ASN A 156 -12.63 -3.30 -25.84
C ASN A 156 -14.05 -2.73 -25.70
N LEU A 157 -14.36 -2.05 -24.58
CA LEU A 157 -15.65 -1.41 -24.38
C LEU A 157 -15.82 -0.18 -25.28
N SER A 158 -14.77 0.62 -25.49
CA SER A 158 -14.77 1.73 -26.44
C SER A 158 -15.08 1.25 -27.86
N ASP A 159 -14.56 0.09 -28.29
CA ASP A 159 -14.90 -0.49 -29.60
C ASP A 159 -16.37 -0.94 -29.67
N VAL A 160 -16.92 -1.55 -28.61
CA VAL A 160 -18.35 -1.89 -28.54
C VAL A 160 -19.23 -0.66 -28.73
N VAL A 161 -18.92 0.43 -28.02
CA VAL A 161 -19.67 1.70 -28.10
C VAL A 161 -19.55 2.29 -29.51
N THR A 162 -18.37 2.23 -30.11
CA THR A 162 -18.11 2.73 -31.46
C THR A 162 -18.89 1.93 -32.51
N SER A 163 -18.77 0.60 -32.48
CA SER A 163 -19.45 -0.31 -33.41
C SER A 163 -20.98 -0.22 -33.31
N LEU A 164 -21.55 -0.14 -32.10
CA LEU A 164 -23.00 0.05 -31.91
C LEU A 164 -23.43 1.45 -32.36
N GLY A 165 -22.68 2.48 -32.00
CA GLY A 165 -23.01 3.85 -32.37
C GLY A 165 -23.00 4.04 -33.89
N THR A 166 -21.98 3.55 -34.60
CA THR A 166 -21.95 3.55 -36.07
C THR A 166 -23.13 2.79 -36.67
N SER A 167 -23.51 1.65 -36.09
CA SER A 167 -24.67 0.87 -36.55
C SER A 167 -25.99 1.64 -36.38
N ILE A 168 -26.16 2.33 -35.24
CA ILE A 168 -27.32 3.19 -34.96
C ILE A 168 -27.34 4.38 -35.93
N ALA A 169 -26.19 4.98 -36.20
CA ALA A 169 -26.05 6.10 -37.13
C ALA A 169 -26.45 5.71 -38.56
N ILE A 170 -25.98 4.56 -39.05
CA ILE A 170 -26.36 4.04 -40.37
C ILE A 170 -27.87 3.74 -40.43
N ALA A 171 -28.43 3.12 -39.38
CA ALA A 171 -29.87 2.85 -39.32
C ALA A 171 -30.69 4.16 -39.31
N ALA A 172 -30.29 5.16 -38.54
CA ALA A 172 -30.96 6.46 -38.50
C ALA A 172 -30.86 7.22 -39.82
N SER A 173 -29.73 7.13 -40.52
CA SER A 173 -29.55 7.67 -41.87
C SER A 173 -30.54 7.02 -42.86
N ALA A 174 -30.78 5.71 -42.76
CA ALA A 174 -31.78 5.01 -43.57
C ALA A 174 -33.22 5.49 -43.33
N PHE A 175 -33.52 6.02 -42.14
CA PHE A 175 -34.82 6.64 -41.81
C PHE A 175 -34.88 8.16 -42.08
N ASN A 176 -33.93 8.72 -42.84
CA ASN A 176 -33.81 10.16 -43.14
C ASN A 176 -33.56 11.05 -41.90
N TYR A 177 -32.87 10.54 -40.88
CA TYR A 177 -32.41 11.31 -39.72
C TYR A 177 -30.86 11.46 -39.68
N PRO A 178 -30.24 12.16 -40.64
CA PRO A 178 -28.77 12.28 -40.73
C PRO A 178 -28.13 13.09 -39.58
N ILE A 179 -28.94 13.85 -38.82
CA ILE A 179 -28.48 14.56 -37.62
C ILE A 179 -28.04 13.58 -36.52
N VAL A 180 -28.64 12.40 -36.46
CA VAL A 180 -28.33 11.38 -35.44
C VAL A 180 -26.90 10.89 -35.56
N ASP A 181 -26.41 10.70 -36.79
CA ASP A 181 -25.02 10.31 -37.07
C ASP A 181 -24.03 11.31 -36.46
N LYS A 182 -24.23 12.62 -36.68
CA LYS A 182 -23.38 13.68 -36.13
C LYS A 182 -23.36 13.66 -34.60
N ILE A 183 -24.52 13.47 -33.97
CA ILE A 183 -24.64 13.42 -32.50
C ILE A 183 -23.91 12.19 -31.95
N VAL A 184 -24.14 11.02 -32.57
CA VAL A 184 -23.54 9.76 -32.13
C VAL A 184 -22.02 9.80 -32.29
N ALA A 185 -21.50 10.34 -33.40
CA ALA A 185 -20.07 10.48 -33.61
C ALA A 185 -19.38 11.37 -32.54
N ILE A 186 -20.01 12.47 -32.14
CA ILE A 186 -19.52 13.33 -31.04
C ILE A 186 -19.48 12.55 -29.71
N ILE A 187 -20.55 11.81 -29.41
CA ILE A 187 -20.65 11.03 -28.16
C ILE A 187 -19.57 9.94 -28.12
N ILE A 188 -19.39 9.19 -29.21
CA ILE A 188 -18.35 8.15 -29.33
C ILE A 188 -16.97 8.77 -29.10
N THR A 189 -16.67 9.87 -29.81
CA THR A 189 -15.37 10.55 -29.71
C THR A 189 -15.07 10.99 -28.29
N PHE A 190 -16.06 11.60 -27.61
CA PHE A 190 -15.92 11.99 -26.21
C PHE A 190 -15.66 10.78 -25.31
N PHE A 191 -16.36 9.66 -25.52
CA PHE A 191 -16.19 8.45 -24.75
C PHE A 191 -14.78 7.85 -24.90
N ILE A 192 -14.24 7.80 -26.12
CA ILE A 192 -12.89 7.31 -26.41
C ILE A 192 -11.85 8.20 -25.70
N LEU A 193 -11.91 9.52 -25.90
CA LEU A 193 -10.96 10.45 -25.31
C LEU A 193 -11.02 10.46 -23.77
N LYS A 194 -12.22 10.36 -23.18
CA LYS A 194 -12.39 10.26 -21.73
C LYS A 194 -11.78 8.96 -21.19
N THR A 195 -11.97 7.85 -21.90
CA THR A 195 -11.41 6.55 -21.51
C THR A 195 -9.89 6.56 -21.57
N ALA A 196 -9.31 7.12 -22.65
CA ALA A 196 -7.87 7.32 -22.78
C ALA A 196 -7.31 8.19 -21.65
N TYR A 197 -7.98 9.30 -21.35
CA TYR A 197 -7.61 10.20 -20.25
C TYR A 197 -7.61 9.50 -18.89
N ASP A 198 -8.63 8.69 -18.59
CA ASP A 198 -8.70 7.98 -17.31
C ASP A 198 -7.56 6.97 -17.16
N ILE A 199 -7.23 6.23 -18.22
CA ILE A 199 -6.11 5.28 -18.22
C ILE A 199 -4.79 6.03 -18.08
N PHE A 200 -4.62 7.15 -18.79
CA PHE A 200 -3.43 7.99 -18.73
C PHE A 200 -3.20 8.52 -17.30
N MET A 201 -4.24 9.07 -16.66
CA MET A 201 -4.16 9.59 -15.30
C MET A 201 -3.89 8.48 -14.28
N GLU A 202 -4.59 7.34 -14.38
CA GLU A 202 -4.38 6.17 -13.49
C GLU A 202 -2.93 5.64 -13.61
N SER A 203 -2.39 5.56 -14.84
CA SER A 203 -1.03 5.07 -15.09
C SER A 203 0.03 6.09 -14.66
N SER A 204 -0.18 7.38 -14.95
CA SER A 204 0.74 8.46 -14.56
C SER A 204 0.82 8.60 -13.04
N PHE A 205 -0.32 8.53 -12.35
CA PHE A 205 -0.40 8.54 -10.89
C PHE A 205 0.39 7.36 -10.28
N SER A 206 0.25 6.15 -10.84
CA SER A 206 1.01 4.97 -10.41
C SER A 206 2.52 5.17 -10.63
N LEU A 207 2.92 5.63 -11.81
CA LEU A 207 4.32 5.81 -12.19
C LEU A 207 5.03 6.89 -11.35
N SER A 208 4.30 7.94 -10.95
CA SER A 208 4.80 8.99 -10.06
C SER A 208 4.82 8.60 -8.58
N ASP A 209 4.64 7.31 -8.26
CA ASP A 209 4.52 6.78 -6.88
C ASP A 209 3.35 7.39 -6.09
N GLY A 210 2.28 7.79 -6.78
CA GLY A 210 1.02 8.19 -6.16
C GLY A 210 0.36 7.02 -5.43
N PHE A 211 -0.27 7.31 -4.30
CA PHE A 211 -0.90 6.32 -3.43
C PHE A 211 -2.21 6.85 -2.84
N ASP A 212 -3.10 5.95 -2.45
CA ASP A 212 -4.40 6.30 -1.87
C ASP A 212 -4.25 6.56 -0.37
N ASP A 213 -4.42 7.81 0.05
CA ASP A 213 -4.30 8.23 1.44
C ASP A 213 -5.33 7.56 2.36
N SER A 214 -6.50 7.16 1.84
CA SER A 214 -7.50 6.47 2.65
C SER A 214 -7.03 5.10 3.14
N LEU A 215 -6.22 4.40 2.34
CA LEU A 215 -5.58 3.14 2.74
C LEU A 215 -4.54 3.37 3.84
N LEU A 216 -3.80 4.48 3.77
CA LEU A 216 -2.81 4.83 4.78
C LEU A 216 -3.47 5.06 6.14
N GLU A 217 -4.63 5.73 6.20
CA GLU A 217 -5.40 5.88 7.44
C GLU A 217 -5.84 4.53 8.02
N ASP A 218 -6.23 3.59 7.18
CA ASP A 218 -6.65 2.25 7.63
C ASP A 218 -5.47 1.43 8.16
N TYR A 219 -4.29 1.55 7.53
CA TYR A 219 -3.06 0.93 8.01
C TYR A 219 -2.68 1.48 9.38
N GLU A 220 -2.69 2.81 9.54
CA GLU A 220 -2.38 3.46 10.81
C GLU A 220 -3.31 2.97 11.94
N LYS A 221 -4.63 2.94 11.68
CA LYS A 221 -5.62 2.43 12.66
C LYS A 221 -5.38 0.97 13.03
N ALA A 222 -4.89 0.15 12.11
CA ALA A 222 -4.59 -1.25 12.37
C ALA A 222 -3.30 -1.38 13.20
N ILE A 223 -2.24 -0.67 12.81
CA ILE A 223 -0.94 -0.66 13.49
C ILE A 223 -1.08 -0.19 14.94
N LEU A 224 -1.83 0.90 15.19
CA LEU A 224 -2.01 1.46 16.53
C LEU A 224 -2.79 0.55 17.50
N LYS A 225 -3.37 -0.55 17.03
CA LYS A 225 -3.98 -1.58 17.91
C LYS A 225 -2.93 -2.50 18.53
N LEU A 226 -1.73 -2.59 17.96
CA LEU A 226 -0.66 -3.41 18.50
C LEU A 226 -0.06 -2.74 19.74
N PRO A 227 0.27 -3.53 20.78
CA PRO A 227 0.84 -2.99 22.01
C PRO A 227 2.24 -2.39 21.74
N LYS A 228 2.67 -1.48 22.62
CA LYS A 228 4.03 -0.89 22.63
C LYS A 228 4.38 0.02 21.44
N ILE A 229 3.46 0.23 20.49
CA ILE A 229 3.55 1.28 19.47
C ILE A 229 2.89 2.54 20.03
N ALA A 230 3.67 3.62 20.15
CA ALA A 230 3.17 4.89 20.67
C ALA A 230 2.50 5.73 19.59
N ARG A 231 3.07 5.74 18.38
CA ARG A 231 2.59 6.55 17.26
C ARG A 231 3.12 6.01 15.93
N VAL A 232 2.32 6.15 14.87
CA VAL A 232 2.81 6.08 13.49
C VAL A 232 3.25 7.48 13.09
N LYS A 233 4.56 7.73 13.07
CA LYS A 233 5.10 9.07 12.81
C LYS A 233 4.94 9.47 11.35
N TYR A 234 5.18 8.51 10.46
CA TYR A 234 5.21 8.73 9.03
C TYR A 234 4.93 7.43 8.29
N GLN A 235 4.25 7.54 7.15
CA GLN A 235 3.99 6.42 6.26
C GLN A 235 3.97 6.87 4.81
N ARG A 236 4.49 6.03 3.92
CA ARG A 236 4.43 6.21 2.46
C ARG A 236 4.07 4.91 1.79
N GLY A 237 2.99 4.93 1.02
CA GLY A 237 2.66 3.85 0.11
C GLY A 237 3.14 4.16 -1.31
N ARG A 238 3.38 3.13 -2.10
CA ARG A 238 3.52 3.19 -3.56
C ARG A 238 3.04 1.88 -4.18
N THR A 239 2.67 1.93 -5.46
CA THR A 239 2.25 0.72 -6.19
C THR A 239 3.19 0.40 -7.34
N TYR A 240 3.64 -0.85 -7.42
CA TYR A 240 4.36 -1.37 -8.57
C TYR A 240 3.47 -2.40 -9.27
N GLY A 241 2.78 -1.97 -10.33
CA GLY A 241 1.71 -2.77 -10.94
C GLY A 241 0.60 -3.07 -9.93
N SER A 242 0.40 -4.35 -9.62
CA SER A 242 -0.60 -4.82 -8.64
C SER A 242 -0.09 -4.90 -7.19
N ASN A 243 1.19 -4.64 -6.95
CA ASN A 243 1.84 -4.86 -5.65
C ASN A 243 1.96 -3.54 -4.89
N ILE A 244 1.61 -3.55 -3.60
CA ILE A 244 1.72 -2.39 -2.71
C ILE A 244 3.03 -2.49 -1.93
N TYR A 245 3.82 -1.42 -1.94
CA TYR A 245 5.01 -1.25 -1.13
C TYR A 245 4.75 -0.16 -0.10
N LEU A 246 5.16 -0.38 1.14
CA LEU A 246 4.90 0.54 2.24
C LEU A 246 6.16 0.80 3.04
N ASP A 247 6.52 2.07 3.22
CA ASP A 247 7.53 2.48 4.19
C ASP A 247 6.79 3.05 5.41
N VAL A 248 7.10 2.60 6.62
CA VAL A 248 6.47 3.09 7.86
C VAL A 248 7.53 3.44 8.89
N VAL A 249 7.34 4.58 9.57
CA VAL A 249 8.13 5.00 10.73
C VAL A 249 7.26 4.88 11.97
N LEU A 250 7.66 4.00 12.88
CA LEU A 250 6.97 3.76 14.14
C LEU A 250 7.74 4.36 15.30
N GLU A 251 7.05 5.08 16.16
CA GLU A 251 7.57 5.51 17.44
C GLU A 251 7.20 4.50 18.52
N MET A 252 8.21 4.07 19.26
CA MET A 252 8.07 3.06 20.30
C MET A 252 8.79 3.49 21.57
N ASN A 253 8.48 2.86 22.70
CA ASN A 253 9.12 3.18 23.96
C ASN A 253 10.67 3.03 23.84
N PRO A 254 11.47 4.07 24.21
CA PRO A 254 12.93 4.01 24.15
C PRO A 254 13.55 2.90 25.02
N ASP A 255 12.78 2.36 25.95
CA ASP A 255 13.17 1.26 26.81
C ASP A 255 12.93 -0.12 26.22
N LEU A 256 12.55 -0.24 24.95
CA LEU A 256 12.55 -1.54 24.30
C LEU A 256 13.98 -1.89 23.87
N SER A 257 14.36 -3.15 24.05
CA SER A 257 15.56 -3.68 23.40
C SER A 257 15.35 -3.76 21.89
N VAL A 258 16.44 -3.77 21.12
CA VAL A 258 16.39 -3.96 19.65
C VAL A 258 15.65 -5.26 19.27
N TYR A 259 15.77 -6.29 20.10
CA TYR A 259 15.09 -7.56 19.88
C TYR A 259 13.56 -7.42 20.06
N GLU A 260 13.12 -6.75 21.12
CA GLU A 260 11.69 -6.54 21.38
C GLU A 260 11.05 -5.63 20.33
N SER A 261 11.73 -4.55 19.94
CA SER A 261 11.21 -3.68 18.87
C SER A 261 11.13 -4.43 17.56
N HIS A 262 12.14 -5.24 17.20
CA HIS A 262 12.11 -6.05 15.98
C HIS A 262 10.95 -7.05 15.96
N ALA A 263 10.69 -7.75 17.07
CA ALA A 263 9.56 -8.67 17.15
C ALA A 263 8.22 -7.98 16.85
N ILE A 264 8.04 -6.76 17.36
CA ILE A 264 6.83 -5.96 17.10
C ILE A 264 6.78 -5.50 15.63
N THR A 265 7.93 -5.18 15.01
CA THR A 265 7.96 -4.90 13.57
C THR A 265 7.53 -6.09 12.73
N GLU A 266 7.89 -7.33 13.10
CA GLU A 266 7.41 -8.54 12.41
C GLU A 266 5.89 -8.71 12.55
N GLU A 267 5.33 -8.40 13.73
CA GLU A 267 3.88 -8.40 13.94
C GLU A 267 3.17 -7.37 13.03
N VAL A 268 3.71 -6.16 12.93
CA VAL A 268 3.21 -5.11 12.02
C VAL A 268 3.27 -5.58 10.57
N GLU A 269 4.39 -6.16 10.15
CA GLU A 269 4.54 -6.66 8.79
C GLU A 269 3.51 -7.74 8.45
N ASN A 270 3.33 -8.70 9.36
CA ASN A 270 2.39 -9.81 9.16
C ASN A 270 0.94 -9.30 9.11
N LEU A 271 0.57 -8.38 10.02
CA LEU A 271 -0.74 -7.72 10.02
C LEU A 271 -1.05 -7.08 8.67
N LEU A 272 -0.14 -6.26 8.16
CA LEU A 272 -0.32 -5.53 6.91
C LEU A 272 -0.29 -6.44 5.67
N LYS A 273 0.53 -7.50 5.69
CA LYS A 273 0.56 -8.52 4.62
C LYS A 273 -0.72 -9.33 4.57
N GLU A 274 -1.28 -9.72 5.71
CA GLU A 274 -2.44 -10.61 5.78
C GLU A 274 -3.78 -9.88 5.64
N GLU A 275 -3.98 -8.77 6.37
CA GLU A 275 -5.25 -8.04 6.39
C GLU A 275 -5.41 -7.12 5.17
N PHE A 276 -4.33 -6.46 4.76
CA PHE A 276 -4.36 -5.42 3.71
C PHE A 276 -3.71 -5.86 2.40
N GLY A 277 -3.00 -6.99 2.39
CA GLY A 277 -2.34 -7.51 1.18
C GLY A 277 -1.17 -6.64 0.71
N VAL A 278 -0.51 -5.93 1.63
CA VAL A 278 0.74 -5.21 1.34
C VAL A 278 1.81 -6.23 0.94
N PHE A 279 2.53 -5.96 -0.15
CA PHE A 279 3.46 -6.92 -0.72
C PHE A 279 4.81 -6.91 -0.03
N ASP A 280 5.33 -5.71 0.26
CA ASP A 280 6.63 -5.50 0.88
C ASP A 280 6.56 -4.25 1.78
N ILE A 281 7.20 -4.34 2.96
CA ILE A 281 7.07 -3.34 4.01
C ILE A 281 8.45 -3.08 4.59
N ASP A 282 8.83 -1.81 4.68
CA ASP A 282 10.03 -1.37 5.40
C ASP A 282 9.60 -0.63 6.66
N VAL A 283 9.98 -1.16 7.83
CA VAL A 283 9.61 -0.59 9.13
C VAL A 283 10.83 0.03 9.79
N HIS A 284 10.85 1.35 9.88
CA HIS A 284 11.84 2.09 10.66
C HIS A 284 11.31 2.35 12.07
N VAL A 285 12.09 2.01 13.09
CA VAL A 285 11.73 2.25 14.48
C VAL A 285 12.51 3.45 15.02
N GLU A 286 11.76 4.42 15.55
CA GLU A 286 12.30 5.56 16.28
C GLU A 286 11.86 5.52 17.75
N PRO A 287 12.71 5.98 18.68
CA PRO A 287 12.30 6.13 20.07
C PRO A 287 11.28 7.28 20.20
N SER A 288 10.19 7.04 20.92
CA SER A 288 9.30 8.10 21.37
C SER A 288 10.01 9.03 22.36
N SER A 289 9.43 10.20 22.60
CA SER A 289 9.88 11.06 23.69
C SER A 289 9.88 10.30 25.02
N ILE A 290 10.94 10.47 25.80
CA ILE A 290 10.99 9.97 27.18
C ILE A 290 9.85 10.68 27.95
N PRO A 291 8.95 9.94 28.62
CA PRO A 291 7.91 10.55 29.44
C PRO A 291 8.50 11.56 30.44
N GLU A 292 7.80 12.65 30.74
CA GLU A 292 8.29 13.68 31.66
C GLU A 292 8.67 13.10 33.04
N ASP A 293 7.90 12.12 33.52
CA ASP A 293 8.16 11.38 34.76
C ASP A 293 9.47 10.58 34.75
N GLU A 294 10.03 10.32 33.57
CA GLU A 294 11.27 9.58 33.37
C GLU A 294 12.47 10.50 33.06
N LEU A 295 12.28 11.82 33.12
CA LEU A 295 13.39 12.78 33.22
C LEU A 295 14.11 12.60 34.56
N ILE A 296 15.44 12.75 34.56
CA ILE A 296 16.30 12.44 35.73
C ILE A 296 15.80 13.13 37.00
N GLU A 297 15.43 14.41 36.94
CA GLU A 297 14.93 15.19 38.08
C GLU A 297 13.64 14.63 38.69
N ASN A 298 12.77 14.05 37.85
CA ASN A 298 11.51 13.46 38.28
C ASN A 298 11.72 12.01 38.76
N VAL A 299 12.60 11.26 38.11
CA VAL A 299 13.02 9.92 38.55
C VAL A 299 13.64 10.00 39.95
N GLU A 300 14.48 11.01 40.23
CA GLU A 300 15.05 11.20 41.56
C GLU A 300 13.98 11.34 42.65
N LYS A 301 12.99 12.23 42.44
CA LYS A 301 11.86 12.41 43.36
C LYS A 301 11.00 11.14 43.49
N LYS A 302 10.80 10.44 42.38
CA LYS A 302 10.03 9.19 42.30
C LYS A 302 10.71 8.07 43.08
N LEU A 303 11.99 7.84 42.86
CA LEU A 303 12.75 6.80 43.54
C LEU A 303 12.98 7.12 45.02
N LEU A 304 13.18 8.40 45.37
CA LEU A 304 13.17 8.84 46.77
C LEU A 304 11.85 8.48 47.47
N THR A 305 10.72 8.68 46.78
CA THR A 305 9.39 8.34 47.30
C THR A 305 9.23 6.82 47.44
N TYR A 306 9.72 6.04 46.47
CA TYR A 306 9.67 4.58 46.53
C TYR A 306 10.54 4.00 47.65
N GLU A 307 11.74 4.55 47.88
CA GLU A 307 12.55 4.19 49.06
C GLU A 307 11.77 4.45 50.35
N LYS A 308 11.17 5.64 50.52
CA LYS A 308 10.34 5.93 51.71
C LYS A 308 9.19 4.94 51.91
N ARG A 309 8.52 4.53 50.81
CA ARG A 309 7.43 3.54 50.87
C ARG A 309 7.91 2.17 51.32
N LEU A 310 9.07 1.73 50.83
CA LEU A 310 9.67 0.46 51.25
C LEU A 310 9.97 0.46 52.75
N TYR A 311 10.51 1.55 53.31
CA TYR A 311 10.72 1.66 54.77
C TYR A 311 9.40 1.74 55.55
N ALA A 312 8.36 2.36 55.00
CA ALA A 312 7.02 2.41 55.58
C ALA A 312 6.22 1.10 55.42
N LYS A 313 6.87 0.02 54.96
CA LYS A 313 6.29 -1.29 54.69
C LYS A 313 5.16 -1.31 53.65
N GLN A 314 5.23 -0.45 52.65
CA GLN A 314 4.25 -0.34 51.58
C GLN A 314 4.82 -0.86 50.25
N GLU A 315 3.95 -1.49 49.46
CA GLU A 315 4.23 -1.82 48.05
C GLU A 315 5.47 -2.73 47.81
N PHE A 316 5.86 -3.58 48.78
CA PHE A 316 7.01 -4.49 48.62
C PHE A 316 6.89 -5.43 47.42
N ASP A 317 5.68 -5.97 47.19
CA ASP A 317 5.45 -6.93 46.11
C ASP A 317 5.64 -6.31 44.73
N THR A 318 5.42 -5.01 44.59
CA THR A 318 5.52 -4.28 43.33
C THR A 318 6.90 -3.62 43.16
N LEU A 319 7.44 -3.03 44.21
CA LEU A 319 8.68 -2.24 44.17
C LEU A 319 9.95 -3.07 44.34
N LEU A 320 9.90 -4.27 44.91
CA LEU A 320 11.05 -5.17 44.97
C LEU A 320 10.97 -6.22 43.86
N ALA A 321 12.03 -6.33 43.06
CA ALA A 321 12.14 -7.36 42.05
C ALA A 321 12.16 -8.77 42.69
N ASP A 322 11.76 -9.78 41.92
CA ASP A 322 11.73 -11.17 42.39
C ASP A 322 13.14 -11.70 42.75
N ASN A 323 14.17 -11.17 42.09
CA ASN A 323 15.57 -11.49 42.32
C ASN A 323 16.30 -10.45 43.21
N TYR A 324 15.56 -9.70 44.02
CA TYR A 324 16.13 -8.70 44.93
C TYR A 324 17.13 -9.32 45.92
N THR A 325 18.26 -8.66 46.11
CA THR A 325 19.30 -9.06 47.08
C THR A 325 19.66 -7.88 47.99
N LEU A 326 19.75 -8.14 49.30
CA LEU A 326 20.28 -7.20 50.30
C LEU A 326 21.62 -7.74 50.82
N ILE A 327 22.63 -6.89 50.92
CA ILE A 327 23.86 -7.15 51.68
C ILE A 327 23.90 -6.20 52.88
N ASP A 328 23.94 -6.76 54.10
CA ASP A 328 24.04 -5.97 55.32
C ASP A 328 25.47 -5.43 55.56
N ASP A 329 25.66 -4.67 56.64
CA ASP A 329 26.95 -4.10 57.01
C ASP A 329 27.98 -5.16 57.45
N THR A 330 27.54 -6.39 57.73
CA THR A 330 28.40 -7.53 58.07
C THR A 330 28.73 -8.42 56.85
N GLY A 331 28.20 -8.09 55.68
CA GLY A 331 28.39 -8.83 54.43
C GLY A 331 27.49 -10.05 54.27
N HIS A 332 26.46 -10.22 55.11
CA HIS A 332 25.48 -11.29 54.96
C HIS A 332 24.43 -10.93 53.92
N GLU A 333 24.09 -11.90 53.06
CA GLU A 333 23.04 -11.78 52.06
C GLU A 333 21.68 -12.15 52.66
N HIS A 334 20.71 -11.24 52.52
CA HIS A 334 19.33 -11.45 52.95
C HIS A 334 18.37 -11.53 51.76
N ASN A 335 17.41 -12.44 51.86
CA ASN A 335 16.34 -12.59 50.87
C ASN A 335 15.15 -11.64 51.12
N LYS A 336 14.24 -11.53 50.15
CA LYS A 336 13.05 -10.64 50.20
C LYS A 336 12.16 -10.82 51.44
N ALA A 337 12.08 -12.03 52.00
CA ALA A 337 11.23 -12.32 53.16
C ALA A 337 11.84 -11.84 54.49
N GLU A 338 13.15 -12.00 54.66
CA GLU A 338 13.90 -11.54 55.85
C GLU A 338 13.93 -10.01 55.97
N LEU A 339 13.82 -9.30 54.83
CA LEU A 339 13.78 -7.84 54.75
C LEU A 339 12.52 -7.20 55.38
N ILE A 340 11.35 -7.83 55.19
CA ILE A 340 10.04 -7.29 55.63
C ILE A 340 9.99 -7.19 57.16
N GLU A 341 10.72 -8.07 57.85
CA GLU A 341 10.84 -8.06 59.31
C GLU A 341 11.88 -7.05 59.82
N ALA A 342 12.98 -6.84 59.09
CA ALA A 342 14.10 -5.99 59.52
C ALA A 342 13.87 -4.47 59.36
N LEU A 343 13.07 -4.03 58.39
CA LEU A 343 12.83 -2.61 58.13
C LEU A 343 11.72 -2.06 59.05
N ALA A 344 12.06 -1.49 60.21
CA ALA A 344 11.09 -0.88 61.12
C ALA A 344 11.47 0.56 61.49
N ASN A 345 10.92 1.55 60.78
CA ASN A 345 10.84 2.92 61.30
C ASN A 345 9.78 3.75 60.56
N ASP A 346 8.85 4.36 61.32
CA ASP A 346 7.70 5.11 60.78
C ASP A 346 8.07 6.53 60.26
N GLN A 347 9.28 7.01 60.55
CA GLN A 347 9.78 8.30 60.04
C GLN A 347 11.25 8.20 59.62
N VAL A 348 11.48 8.09 58.31
CA VAL A 348 12.81 8.00 57.72
C VAL A 348 13.19 9.33 57.07
N GLN A 349 14.22 9.99 57.60
CA GLN A 349 14.84 11.15 56.97
C GLN A 349 16.18 10.75 56.36
N PHE A 350 16.19 10.58 55.04
CA PHE A 350 17.41 10.37 54.29
C PHE A 350 18.25 11.65 54.24
N GLN A 351 19.54 11.54 54.54
CA GLN A 351 20.52 12.61 54.36
C GLN A 351 21.39 12.31 53.13
N ASN A 352 21.94 13.34 52.48
CA ASN A 352 22.84 13.20 51.33
C ASN A 352 22.33 12.24 50.24
N PHE A 353 21.06 12.38 49.85
CA PHE A 353 20.48 11.56 48.79
C PHE A 353 21.10 11.96 47.45
N GLU A 354 21.77 11.01 46.80
CA GLU A 354 22.42 11.17 45.51
C GLU A 354 21.89 10.10 44.55
N LEU A 355 21.53 10.51 43.34
CA LEU A 355 21.16 9.60 42.27
C LEU A 355 22.20 9.68 41.15
N GLU A 356 22.77 8.53 40.82
CA GLU A 356 23.67 8.36 39.68
C GLU A 356 23.00 7.52 38.59
N SER A 357 23.01 8.03 37.35
CA SER A 357 22.40 7.34 36.21
C SER A 357 23.40 6.41 35.54
N ILE A 358 23.36 5.12 35.87
CA ILE A 358 24.18 4.08 35.22
C ILE A 358 23.75 3.86 33.76
N SER A 359 22.43 3.86 33.51
CA SER A 359 21.84 3.86 32.16
C SER A 359 20.44 4.48 32.20
N GLN A 360 19.77 4.62 31.05
CA GLN A 360 18.37 5.10 31.02
C GLN A 360 17.45 4.25 31.92
N LYS A 361 17.66 2.93 31.93
CA LYS A 361 16.86 1.97 32.71
C LYS A 361 17.40 1.66 34.08
N THR A 362 18.61 2.10 34.45
CA THR A 362 19.26 1.67 35.70
C THR A 362 19.80 2.88 36.44
N LYS A 363 19.32 3.09 37.67
CA LYS A 363 19.78 4.16 38.56
C LYS A 363 20.41 3.55 39.80
N LEU A 364 21.53 4.13 40.19
CA LEU A 364 22.18 3.87 41.47
C LEU A 364 21.79 5.02 42.39
N ILE A 365 21.33 4.69 43.59
CA ILE A 365 20.96 5.67 44.60
C ILE A 365 21.85 5.46 45.80
N ARG A 366 22.35 6.54 46.37
CA ARG A 366 23.10 6.54 47.62
C ARG A 366 22.45 7.52 48.60
N TYR A 367 22.32 7.13 49.85
CA TYR A 367 21.87 8.02 50.93
C TYR A 367 22.43 7.59 52.28
N GLU A 368 22.36 8.49 53.24
CA GLU A 368 22.73 8.23 54.63
C GLU A 368 21.48 8.10 55.51
N LEU A 369 21.46 7.08 56.37
CA LEU A 369 20.42 6.84 57.36
C LEU A 369 21.05 6.20 58.60
N ASP A 370 20.70 6.68 59.79
CA ASP A 370 21.15 6.13 61.09
C ASP A 370 22.69 5.92 61.22
N GLY A 371 23.48 6.77 60.55
CA GLY A 371 24.95 6.69 60.56
C GLY A 371 25.54 5.66 59.58
N GLN A 372 24.71 5.02 58.75
CA GLN A 372 25.08 4.07 57.72
C GLN A 372 24.88 4.68 56.33
N ILE A 373 25.67 4.19 55.37
CA ILE A 373 25.55 4.50 53.94
C ILE A 373 24.76 3.39 53.29
N HIS A 374 23.67 3.77 52.64
CA HIS A 374 22.79 2.88 51.92
C HIS A 374 22.99 3.10 50.42
N THR A 375 23.19 2.00 49.69
CA THR A 375 23.36 2.00 48.23
C THR A 375 22.31 1.09 47.61
N SER A 376 21.45 1.63 46.74
CA SER A 376 20.38 0.90 46.08
C SER A 376 20.54 0.91 44.58
N LEU A 377 20.35 -0.23 43.93
CA LEU A 377 20.24 -0.31 42.48
C LEU A 377 18.77 -0.49 42.07
N TRP A 378 18.28 0.43 41.28
CA TRP A 378 16.92 0.43 40.73
C TRP A 378 16.98 0.20 39.23
N ARG A 379 16.13 -0.70 38.72
CA ARG A 379 16.02 -1.00 37.30
C ARG A 379 14.58 -0.88 36.82
N ARG A 380 14.39 -0.21 35.68
CA ARG A 380 13.11 -0.09 34.98
C ARG A 380 13.02 -1.08 33.83
N HIS A 381 11.98 -1.91 33.86
CA HIS A 381 11.49 -2.61 32.67
C HIS A 381 10.23 -1.89 32.18
N GLU A 382 9.07 -2.24 32.74
CA GLU A 382 7.83 -1.48 32.57
C GLU A 382 7.62 -0.48 33.73
N THR A 383 7.99 -0.90 34.94
CA THR A 383 8.00 -0.10 36.17
C THR A 383 9.37 -0.13 36.83
N TRP A 384 9.66 0.82 37.71
CA TRP A 384 10.89 0.85 38.50
C TRP A 384 10.81 -0.18 39.63
N GLN A 385 11.81 -1.05 39.72
CA GLN A 385 11.95 -2.00 40.81
C GLN A 385 13.36 -1.93 41.40
N LYS A 386 13.46 -2.08 42.71
CA LYS A 386 14.71 -2.23 43.43
C LYS A 386 15.19 -3.66 43.25
N ILE A 387 16.39 -3.82 42.70
CA ILE A 387 17.00 -5.13 42.43
C ILE A 387 18.12 -5.47 43.41
N PHE A 388 18.72 -4.45 44.03
CA PHE A 388 19.82 -4.64 44.95
C PHE A 388 19.87 -3.54 46.01
N HIS A 389 20.32 -3.88 47.21
CA HIS A 389 20.63 -2.94 48.26
C HIS A 389 21.87 -3.38 49.03
N GLN A 390 22.69 -2.42 49.42
CA GLN A 390 23.84 -2.64 50.28
C GLN A 390 23.86 -1.59 51.38
N ILE A 391 24.15 -2.04 52.60
CA ILE A 391 24.35 -1.20 53.78
C ILE A 391 25.84 -1.26 54.13
N THR A 392 26.44 -0.09 54.37
CA THR A 392 27.85 0.02 54.76
C THR A 392 27.96 0.98 55.93
N ASN A 393 28.74 0.64 56.97
CA ASN A 393 29.01 1.58 58.06
C ASN A 393 29.86 2.76 57.57
N LYS A 394 29.52 3.98 57.99
CA LYS A 394 30.24 5.20 57.58
C LYS A 394 31.65 5.32 58.17
N THR A 395 31.97 4.48 59.17
CA THR A 395 33.21 4.51 59.95
C THR A 395 34.30 3.56 59.45
N ASP A 396 34.01 2.72 58.46
CA ASP A 396 34.97 1.85 57.75
C ASP A 396 35.25 2.41 56.35
#